data_AF-A0AAV7Y4G4-F1
#
_entry.id   AF-A0AAV7Y4G4-F1
#
_cell.length_a   1.000
_cell.length_b   1.000
_cell.length_c   1.000
_cell.angle_alpha   90.00
_cell.angle_beta   90.00
_cell.angle_gamma   90.00
#
_symmetry.space_group_name_H-M   'P 1'
#
loop_
_entity.id
_entity.type
_entity.pdbx_description
1 polymer ?
#
loop_
_entity_poly.entity_id
_entity_poly.type
_entity_poly.pdbx_seq_one_letter_code
_entity_poly.pdbx_strand_id
1 'polypeptide(L)'
;MVRDSMQTVHDVSTIIRRSPLRRDRFAEIARECPEASVVSLRPLCPTRWTVRAVAFSAAIDGYPAVHECLEEIGNSKVDVAVRASGLAHTLEKGSTYLSLLICKEVFAPCELASTRLQKPGITVSQGLEIISIRLLHMKNLRKEETYDVIWSTMQEKIVSLELEEPKLPRHRNTPRELDRIPNAPQNHRFLTAKDKYRKDFFEIIDKIIGEIENRFYQEGIQQYICLEECILKQPDQWGTDIVETLSMYGINSNDLRLQLEMFPK
;
A
#
# COMPACT_ATOMS: atom_id res chain seq x y z
N MET A 1 6.57 -0.15 -10.87
CA MET A 1 6.02 -1.27 -10.08
C MET A 1 4.75 -0.87 -9.33
N VAL A 2 4.82 -0.23 -8.16
CA VAL A 2 3.60 0.09 -7.35
C VAL A 2 2.55 0.88 -8.14
N ARG A 3 2.95 1.93 -8.84
CA ARG A 3 2.05 2.72 -9.70
C ARG A 3 1.37 1.85 -10.75
N ASP A 4 2.14 1.00 -11.42
CA ASP A 4 1.64 0.14 -12.49
C ASP A 4 0.65 -0.89 -11.92
N SER A 5 0.96 -1.50 -10.78
CA SER A 5 0.06 -2.40 -10.05
C SER A 5 -1.27 -1.72 -9.69
N MET A 6 -1.20 -0.49 -9.16
CA MET A 6 -2.39 0.28 -8.81
C MET A 6 -3.23 0.60 -10.06
N GLN A 7 -2.58 1.00 -11.15
CA GLN A 7 -3.25 1.28 -12.41
C GLN A 7 -3.92 0.02 -12.97
N THR A 8 -3.22 -1.12 -12.96
CA THR A 8 -3.77 -2.42 -13.40
C THR A 8 -5.00 -2.80 -12.59
N VAL A 9 -4.94 -2.78 -11.24
CA VAL A 9 -6.09 -3.11 -10.38
C VAL A 9 -7.26 -2.17 -10.64
N HIS A 10 -7.00 -0.87 -10.78
CA HIS A 10 -8.03 0.12 -11.10
C HIS A 10 -8.68 -0.16 -12.45
N ASP A 11 -7.89 -0.39 -13.50
CA ASP A 11 -8.35 -0.55 -14.87
C ASP A 11 -9.14 -1.84 -15.05
N VAL A 12 -8.62 -2.96 -14.53
CA VAL A 12 -9.31 -4.25 -14.50
C VAL A 12 -10.67 -4.11 -13.83
N SER A 13 -10.68 -3.57 -12.61
CA SER A 13 -11.93 -3.37 -11.87
C SER A 13 -12.90 -2.48 -12.62
N THR A 14 -12.40 -1.46 -13.31
CA THR A 14 -13.21 -0.50 -14.06
C THR A 14 -13.81 -1.13 -15.32
N ILE A 15 -13.04 -1.88 -16.11
CA ILE A 15 -13.54 -2.53 -17.34
C ILE A 15 -14.65 -3.53 -17.03
N ILE A 16 -14.45 -4.37 -16.01
CA ILE A 16 -15.40 -5.42 -15.62
C ILE A 16 -16.64 -4.80 -14.97
N ARG A 17 -16.48 -3.81 -14.08
CA ARG A 17 -17.64 -3.24 -13.34
C ARG A 17 -18.45 -2.21 -14.11
N ARG A 18 -17.92 -1.59 -15.16
CA ARG A 18 -18.66 -0.59 -15.94
C ARG A 18 -19.84 -1.17 -16.72
N SER A 19 -19.92 -2.48 -16.90
CA SER A 19 -21.03 -3.16 -17.57
C SER A 19 -21.60 -4.25 -16.67
N PRO A 20 -22.92 -4.26 -16.38
CA PRO A 20 -23.58 -5.34 -15.67
C PRO A 20 -23.32 -6.70 -16.32
N LEU A 21 -23.41 -6.77 -17.65
CA LEU A 21 -23.16 -8.00 -18.42
C LEU A 21 -21.74 -8.55 -18.19
N ARG A 22 -20.72 -7.68 -18.18
CA ARG A 22 -19.32 -8.11 -17.95
C ARG A 22 -19.11 -8.56 -16.50
N ARG A 23 -19.75 -7.90 -15.55
CA ARG A 23 -19.71 -8.29 -14.14
C ARG A 23 -20.37 -9.65 -13.92
N ASP A 24 -21.51 -9.88 -14.55
CA ASP A 24 -22.25 -11.14 -14.44
C ASP A 24 -21.46 -12.26 -15.11
N ARG A 25 -20.86 -12.00 -16.28
CA ARG A 25 -19.95 -12.93 -16.96
C ARG A 25 -18.72 -13.27 -16.11
N PHE A 26 -18.07 -12.28 -15.52
CA PHE A 26 -16.96 -12.50 -14.58
C PHE A 26 -17.39 -13.40 -13.40
N ALA A 27 -18.60 -13.19 -12.86
CA ALA A 27 -19.10 -14.00 -11.75
C ALA A 27 -19.47 -15.44 -12.18
N GLU A 28 -19.84 -15.67 -13.44
CA GLU A 28 -19.98 -17.02 -14.02
C GLU A 28 -18.63 -17.72 -14.12
N ILE A 29 -17.66 -17.08 -14.75
CA ILE A 29 -16.28 -17.61 -14.90
C ILE A 29 -15.69 -17.94 -13.52
N ALA A 30 -15.84 -17.03 -12.54
CA ALA A 30 -15.34 -17.26 -11.19
C ALA A 30 -16.05 -18.40 -10.43
N ARG A 31 -17.27 -18.80 -10.83
CA ARG A 31 -17.96 -19.97 -10.28
C ARG A 31 -17.52 -21.28 -10.95
N GLU A 32 -17.11 -21.20 -12.21
CA GLU A 32 -16.66 -22.35 -13.00
C GLU A 32 -15.18 -22.67 -12.76
N CYS A 33 -14.37 -21.67 -12.40
CA CYS A 33 -12.95 -21.80 -12.11
C CYS A 33 -12.69 -22.16 -10.63
N PRO A 34 -12.20 -23.38 -10.31
CA PRO A 34 -11.93 -23.78 -8.92
C PRO A 34 -10.82 -22.98 -8.23
N GLU A 35 -9.91 -22.42 -9.02
CA GLU A 35 -8.78 -21.62 -8.52
C GLU A 35 -9.15 -20.15 -8.29
N ALA A 36 -10.32 -19.71 -8.76
CA ALA A 36 -10.84 -18.37 -8.57
C ALA A 36 -11.80 -18.31 -7.38
N SER A 37 -11.68 -17.26 -6.57
CA SER A 37 -12.73 -16.89 -5.62
C SER A 37 -13.74 -15.98 -6.29
N VAL A 38 -15.04 -16.18 -5.99
CA VAL A 38 -16.10 -15.25 -6.37
C VAL A 38 -15.98 -13.99 -5.51
N VAL A 39 -15.35 -12.96 -6.06
CA VAL A 39 -15.02 -11.72 -5.35
C VAL A 39 -15.63 -10.49 -6.02
N SER A 40 -15.93 -9.46 -5.23
CA SER A 40 -16.30 -8.17 -5.79
C SER A 40 -15.06 -7.34 -6.05
N LEU A 41 -14.66 -7.19 -7.32
CA LEU A 41 -13.62 -6.24 -7.73
C LEU A 41 -13.97 -4.82 -7.30
N ARG A 42 -12.97 -3.99 -6.96
CA ARG A 42 -13.19 -2.62 -6.49
C ARG A 42 -12.20 -1.68 -7.16
N PRO A 43 -12.65 -0.76 -8.03
CA PRO A 43 -11.74 0.22 -8.61
C PRO A 43 -11.17 1.09 -7.48
N LEU A 44 -9.89 1.41 -7.61
CA LEU A 44 -9.25 2.42 -6.77
C LEU A 44 -9.87 3.78 -7.10
N CYS A 45 -10.02 4.65 -6.11
CA CYS A 45 -10.52 6.01 -6.37
C CYS A 45 -9.39 6.88 -6.95
N PRO A 46 -9.52 7.47 -8.15
CA PRO A 46 -8.44 8.23 -8.78
C PRO A 46 -7.93 9.44 -7.99
N THR A 47 -8.78 10.06 -7.18
CA THR A 47 -8.43 11.26 -6.38
C THR A 47 -8.13 10.95 -4.92
N ARG A 48 -8.53 9.76 -4.45
CA ARG A 48 -8.27 9.29 -3.10
C ARG A 48 -7.71 7.88 -3.22
N TRP A 49 -6.42 7.81 -3.56
CA TRP A 49 -5.63 6.57 -3.54
C TRP A 49 -5.38 6.15 -2.09
N THR A 50 -6.45 6.08 -1.28
CA THR A 50 -6.39 5.41 0.02
C THR A 50 -6.10 3.97 -0.29
N VAL A 51 -5.04 3.50 0.34
CA VAL A 51 -4.57 2.13 0.38
C VAL A 51 -5.77 1.19 0.59
N ARG A 52 -6.25 0.53 -0.47
CA ARG A 52 -7.37 -0.44 -0.44
C ARG A 52 -6.79 -1.81 -0.71
N ALA A 53 -6.20 -2.43 0.29
CA ALA A 53 -5.70 -3.79 0.20
C ALA A 53 -6.79 -4.77 -0.24
N VAL A 54 -8.06 -4.50 0.11
CA VAL A 54 -9.21 -5.27 -0.39
C VAL A 54 -9.28 -5.32 -1.92
N ALA A 55 -8.89 -4.26 -2.62
CA ALA A 55 -8.87 -4.25 -4.08
C ALA A 55 -7.77 -5.14 -4.66
N PHE A 56 -6.60 -5.16 -4.00
CA PHE A 56 -5.51 -6.06 -4.36
C PHE A 56 -5.86 -7.52 -4.04
N SER A 57 -6.42 -7.80 -2.86
CA SER A 57 -6.89 -9.14 -2.51
C SER A 57 -7.92 -9.63 -3.51
N ALA A 58 -8.94 -8.84 -3.85
CA ALA A 58 -9.92 -9.25 -4.86
C ALA A 58 -9.29 -9.51 -6.24
N ALA A 59 -8.28 -8.74 -6.66
CA ALA A 59 -7.58 -9.00 -7.91
C ALA A 59 -6.74 -10.28 -7.87
N ILE A 60 -6.14 -10.61 -6.73
CA ILE A 60 -5.33 -11.83 -6.52
C ILE A 60 -6.21 -13.06 -6.36
N ASP A 61 -7.26 -12.97 -5.54
CA ASP A 61 -8.14 -14.09 -5.20
C ASP A 61 -9.00 -14.49 -6.41
N GLY A 62 -9.35 -13.53 -7.28
CA GLY A 62 -10.07 -13.75 -8.54
C GLY A 62 -9.18 -13.85 -9.78
N TYR A 63 -7.86 -13.94 -9.63
CA TYR A 63 -6.89 -13.74 -10.72
C TYR A 63 -7.18 -14.54 -12.00
N PRO A 64 -7.39 -15.87 -11.96
CA PRO A 64 -7.66 -16.64 -13.18
C PRO A 64 -8.97 -16.20 -13.86
N ALA A 65 -10.04 -16.00 -13.09
CA ALA A 65 -11.31 -15.52 -13.64
C ALA A 65 -11.23 -14.09 -14.21
N VAL A 66 -10.39 -13.24 -13.61
CA VAL A 66 -10.10 -11.90 -14.15
C VAL A 66 -9.39 -12.01 -15.49
N HIS A 67 -8.37 -12.87 -15.59
CA HIS A 67 -7.61 -13.07 -16.82
C HIS A 67 -8.52 -13.53 -17.96
N GLU A 68 -9.26 -14.62 -17.75
CA GLU A 68 -10.16 -15.20 -18.75
C GLU A 68 -11.25 -14.20 -19.19
N CYS A 69 -11.84 -13.47 -18.24
CA CYS A 69 -12.83 -12.44 -18.58
C CYS A 69 -12.24 -11.33 -19.45
N LEU A 70 -10.99 -10.93 -19.21
CA LEU A 70 -10.31 -9.91 -20.02
C LEU A 70 -9.94 -10.43 -21.42
N GLU A 71 -9.58 -11.70 -21.54
CA GLU A 71 -9.37 -12.35 -22.85
C GLU A 71 -10.66 -12.43 -23.66
N GLU A 72 -11.79 -12.85 -23.05
CA GLU A 72 -13.10 -12.85 -23.71
C GLU A 72 -13.49 -11.46 -24.21
N ILE A 73 -13.31 -10.44 -23.36
CA ILE A 73 -13.58 -9.04 -23.75
C ILE A 73 -12.59 -8.60 -24.83
N GLY A 74 -11.33 -9.00 -24.74
CA GLY A 74 -10.27 -8.67 -25.70
C GLY A 74 -10.52 -9.22 -27.11
N ASN A 75 -11.16 -10.38 -27.19
CA ASN A 75 -11.53 -11.04 -28.46
C ASN A 75 -12.89 -10.55 -29.01
N SER A 76 -13.59 -9.67 -28.28
CA SER A 76 -14.86 -9.10 -28.71
C SER A 76 -14.69 -7.87 -29.61
N LYS A 77 -15.77 -7.39 -30.22
CA LYS A 77 -15.80 -6.17 -31.05
C LYS A 77 -16.15 -4.90 -30.27
N VAL A 78 -15.98 -4.91 -28.96
CA VAL A 78 -16.39 -3.81 -28.07
C VAL A 78 -15.30 -2.75 -27.99
N ASP A 79 -15.66 -1.50 -27.72
CA ASP A 79 -14.74 -0.34 -27.64
C ASP A 79 -13.56 -0.53 -26.67
N VAL A 80 -13.76 -1.31 -25.61
CA VAL A 80 -12.73 -1.63 -24.61
C VAL A 80 -11.88 -2.86 -24.94
N ALA A 81 -12.13 -3.56 -26.05
CA ALA A 81 -11.47 -4.84 -26.38
C ALA A 81 -9.94 -4.71 -26.43
N VAL A 82 -9.41 -3.70 -27.13
CA VAL A 82 -7.96 -3.46 -27.22
C VAL A 82 -7.34 -3.25 -25.83
N ARG A 83 -8.03 -2.51 -24.96
CA ARG A 83 -7.55 -2.27 -23.58
C ARG A 83 -7.62 -3.53 -22.73
N ALA A 84 -8.68 -4.32 -22.86
CA ALA A 84 -8.84 -5.58 -22.15
C ALA A 84 -7.76 -6.59 -22.55
N SER A 85 -7.49 -6.73 -23.85
CA SER A 85 -6.39 -7.57 -24.38
C SER A 85 -5.02 -7.13 -23.84
N GLY A 86 -4.74 -5.82 -23.81
CA GLY A 86 -3.49 -5.31 -23.22
C GLY A 86 -3.35 -5.59 -21.71
N LEU A 87 -4.46 -5.58 -20.97
CA LEU A 87 -4.48 -5.94 -19.55
C LEU A 87 -4.33 -7.46 -19.34
N ALA A 88 -4.99 -8.30 -20.15
CA ALA A 88 -4.80 -9.75 -20.12
C ALA A 88 -3.32 -10.11 -20.30
N HIS A 89 -2.68 -9.59 -21.35
CA HIS A 89 -1.24 -9.77 -21.58
C HIS A 89 -0.35 -9.20 -20.46
N THR A 90 -0.83 -8.20 -19.72
CA THR A 90 -0.12 -7.71 -18.53
C THR A 90 -0.22 -8.71 -17.38
N LEU A 91 -1.36 -9.38 -17.20
CA LEU A 91 -1.60 -10.40 -16.19
C LEU A 91 -0.92 -11.75 -16.50
N GLU A 92 -0.59 -12.05 -17.75
CA GLU A 92 0.25 -13.21 -18.11
C GLU A 92 1.65 -13.15 -17.47
N LYS A 93 2.12 -11.96 -17.10
CA LYS A 93 3.47 -11.75 -16.57
C LYS A 93 3.50 -12.03 -15.07
N GLY A 94 4.32 -12.98 -14.64
CA GLY A 94 4.57 -13.26 -13.22
C GLY A 94 5.12 -12.07 -12.46
N SER A 95 5.80 -11.14 -13.14
CA SER A 95 6.19 -9.85 -12.53
C SER A 95 4.99 -9.00 -12.11
N THR A 96 3.88 -9.04 -12.85
CA THR A 96 2.64 -8.37 -12.49
C THR A 96 2.04 -9.01 -11.25
N TYR A 97 1.94 -10.34 -11.22
CA TYR A 97 1.45 -11.07 -10.04
C TYR A 97 2.29 -10.75 -8.79
N LEU A 98 3.62 -10.80 -8.89
CA LEU A 98 4.54 -10.41 -7.82
C LEU A 98 4.30 -8.98 -7.35
N SER A 99 4.10 -8.06 -8.28
CA SER A 99 3.87 -6.65 -7.96
C SER A 99 2.53 -6.43 -7.25
N LEU A 100 1.49 -7.21 -7.57
CA LEU A 100 0.21 -7.20 -6.84
C LEU A 100 0.38 -7.77 -5.44
N LEU A 101 1.10 -8.89 -5.29
CA LEU A 101 1.36 -9.53 -4.01
C LEU A 101 2.14 -8.59 -3.07
N ILE A 102 3.22 -7.99 -3.55
CA ILE A 102 3.99 -6.98 -2.80
C ILE A 102 3.09 -5.81 -2.39
N CYS A 103 2.28 -5.29 -3.32
CA CYS A 103 1.37 -4.19 -2.99
C CYS A 103 0.40 -4.61 -1.89
N LYS A 104 -0.23 -5.79 -1.97
CA LYS A 104 -1.13 -6.32 -0.92
C LYS A 104 -0.45 -6.35 0.44
N GLU A 105 0.74 -6.96 0.54
CA GLU A 105 1.48 -7.13 1.79
C GLU A 105 1.90 -5.80 2.43
N VAL A 106 2.28 -4.83 1.61
CA VAL A 106 2.69 -3.50 2.08
C VAL A 106 1.48 -2.64 2.46
N PHE A 107 0.39 -2.74 1.70
CA PHE A 107 -0.77 -1.88 1.81
C PHE A 107 -1.76 -2.32 2.88
N ALA A 108 -1.96 -3.62 3.10
CA ALA A 108 -2.89 -4.11 4.12
C ALA A 108 -2.58 -3.56 5.54
N PRO A 109 -1.32 -3.58 6.01
CA PRO A 109 -0.95 -2.92 7.26
C PRO A 109 -1.28 -1.42 7.30
N CYS A 110 -0.98 -0.69 6.22
CA CYS A 110 -1.19 0.75 6.16
C CYS A 110 -2.69 1.10 6.22
N GLU A 111 -3.54 0.35 5.51
CA GLU A 111 -5.00 0.50 5.56
C GLU A 111 -5.56 0.26 6.96
N LEU A 112 -5.07 -0.79 7.64
CA LEU A 112 -5.50 -1.12 8.99
C LEU A 112 -5.10 -0.01 10.00
N ALA A 113 -3.90 0.55 9.88
CA ALA A 113 -3.49 1.69 10.72
C ALA A 113 -4.36 2.93 10.42
N SER A 114 -4.54 3.28 9.15
CA SER A 114 -5.34 4.41 8.72
C SER A 114 -6.79 4.32 9.21
N THR A 115 -7.39 3.13 9.14
CA THR A 115 -8.76 2.88 9.60
C THR A 115 -8.87 3.01 11.11
N ARG A 116 -7.89 2.52 11.87
CA ARG A 116 -7.87 2.65 13.34
C ARG A 116 -7.72 4.11 13.76
N LEU A 117 -6.79 4.85 13.16
CA LEU A 117 -6.57 6.27 13.47
C LEU A 117 -7.78 7.16 13.20
N GLN A 118 -8.67 6.75 12.29
CA GLN A 118 -9.89 7.49 11.96
C GLN A 118 -11.08 7.13 12.86
N LYS A 119 -10.93 6.20 13.82
CA LYS A 119 -12.02 5.86 14.74
C LYS A 119 -12.25 7.00 15.74
N PRO A 120 -13.52 7.34 16.03
CA PRO A 120 -13.82 8.32 17.07
C PRO A 120 -13.35 7.81 18.43
N GLY A 121 -12.93 8.74 19.30
CA GLY A 121 -12.49 8.43 20.66
C GLY A 121 -11.06 7.91 20.78
N ILE A 122 -10.27 7.92 19.69
CA ILE A 122 -8.83 7.68 19.78
C ILE A 122 -8.12 8.95 20.23
N THR A 123 -7.29 8.79 21.25
CA THR A 123 -6.38 9.84 21.74
C THR A 123 -5.13 9.93 20.86
N VAL A 124 -4.37 11.02 20.97
CA VAL A 124 -3.13 11.21 20.20
C VAL A 124 -2.09 10.19 20.65
N SER A 125 -1.98 9.93 21.95
CA SER A 125 -1.10 8.92 22.53
C SER A 125 -1.40 7.51 22.00
N GLN A 126 -2.67 7.10 21.99
CA GLN A 126 -3.08 5.80 21.41
C GLN A 126 -2.80 5.76 19.91
N GLY A 127 -2.99 6.89 19.21
CA GLY A 127 -2.64 7.00 17.79
C GLY A 127 -1.17 6.72 17.53
N LEU A 128 -0.27 7.27 18.35
CA LEU A 128 1.16 7.03 18.27
C LEU A 128 1.54 5.59 18.61
N GLU A 129 0.86 4.95 19.56
CA GLU A 129 1.05 3.53 19.85
C GLU A 129 0.67 2.65 18.65
N ILE A 130 -0.44 2.96 17.96
CA ILE A 130 -0.83 2.26 16.73
C ILE A 130 0.26 2.39 15.66
N ILE A 131 0.85 3.58 15.54
CA ILE A 131 1.94 3.84 14.59
C ILE A 131 3.23 3.12 14.97
N SER A 132 3.62 3.10 16.24
CA SER A 132 4.84 2.41 16.69
C SER A 132 4.75 0.91 16.44
N ILE A 133 3.61 0.28 16.74
CA ILE A 133 3.34 -1.13 16.42
C ILE A 133 3.40 -1.35 14.91
N ARG A 134 2.87 -0.41 14.12
CA ARG A 134 2.90 -0.52 12.65
C ARG A 134 4.31 -0.42 12.09
N LEU A 135 5.14 0.49 12.61
CA LEU A 135 6.54 0.63 12.23
C LEU A 135 7.33 -0.62 12.56
N LEU A 136 7.10 -1.23 13.73
CA LEU A 136 7.71 -2.52 14.08
C LEU A 136 7.33 -3.61 13.07
N HIS A 137 6.06 -3.68 12.67
CA HIS A 137 5.61 -4.62 11.65
C HIS A 137 6.27 -4.36 10.29
N MET A 138 6.39 -3.10 9.85
CA MET A 138 7.08 -2.74 8.61
C MET A 138 8.57 -3.09 8.64
N LYS A 139 9.24 -2.85 9.77
CA LYS A 139 10.65 -3.23 9.98
C LYS A 139 10.83 -4.75 9.95
N ASN A 140 9.83 -5.52 10.41
CA ASN A 140 9.82 -6.98 10.26
C ASN A 140 9.55 -7.43 8.83
N LEU A 141 8.72 -6.71 8.07
CA LEU A 141 8.48 -6.97 6.65
C LEU A 141 9.75 -6.75 5.80
N ARG A 142 10.61 -5.81 6.25
CA ARG A 142 11.93 -5.50 5.67
C ARG A 142 13.01 -6.55 6.01
N LYS A 143 12.64 -7.82 6.03
CA LYS A 143 13.54 -8.96 6.28
C LYS A 143 13.68 -9.80 5.03
N GLU A 144 14.87 -10.36 4.82
CA GLU A 144 15.15 -11.22 3.67
C GLU A 144 14.23 -12.45 3.67
N GLU A 145 14.00 -13.03 4.85
CA GLU A 145 13.13 -14.20 5.01
C GLU A 145 11.69 -13.90 4.57
N THR A 146 11.21 -12.67 4.80
CA THR A 146 9.87 -12.28 4.36
C THR A 146 9.80 -12.12 2.85
N TYR A 147 10.83 -11.56 2.23
CA TYR A 147 10.89 -11.46 0.77
C TYR A 147 10.98 -12.85 0.12
N ASP A 148 11.75 -13.77 0.70
CA ASP A 148 11.87 -15.13 0.20
C ASP A 148 10.53 -15.89 0.26
N VAL A 149 9.73 -15.68 1.30
CA VAL A 149 8.36 -16.22 1.38
C VAL A 149 7.48 -15.65 0.26
N ILE A 150 7.47 -14.32 0.06
CA ILE A 150 6.70 -13.67 -1.01
C ILE A 150 7.13 -14.20 -2.38
N TRP A 151 8.43 -14.35 -2.60
CA TRP A 151 8.98 -14.89 -3.85
C TRP A 151 8.55 -16.34 -4.07
N SER A 152 8.58 -17.17 -3.03
CA SER A 152 8.19 -18.58 -3.11
C SER A 152 6.69 -18.74 -3.40
N THR A 153 5.84 -17.96 -2.72
CA THR A 153 4.40 -17.90 -3.00
C THR A 153 4.12 -17.46 -4.44
N MET A 154 4.89 -16.52 -4.98
CA MET A 154 4.77 -16.14 -6.39
C MET A 154 5.19 -17.28 -7.31
N GLN A 155 6.29 -18.00 -7.04
CA GLN A 155 6.73 -19.14 -7.86
C GLN A 155 5.68 -20.24 -7.92
N GLU A 156 5.10 -20.61 -6.78
CA GLU A 156 3.99 -21.58 -6.72
C GLU A 156 2.80 -21.15 -7.59
N LYS A 157 2.46 -19.85 -7.55
CA LYS A 157 1.33 -19.30 -8.31
C LYS A 157 1.61 -19.13 -9.80
N ILE A 158 2.87 -18.89 -10.17
CA ILE A 158 3.29 -18.88 -11.58
C ILE A 158 3.09 -20.27 -12.18
N VAL A 159 3.47 -21.33 -11.46
CA VAL A 159 3.28 -22.70 -11.92
C VAL A 159 1.80 -23.07 -11.98
N SER A 160 1.01 -22.74 -10.94
CA SER A 160 -0.42 -23.08 -10.92
C SER A 160 -1.23 -22.36 -12.00
N LEU A 161 -0.91 -21.09 -12.27
CA LEU A 161 -1.63 -20.24 -13.22
C LEU A 161 -0.96 -20.16 -14.61
N GLU A 162 0.08 -20.96 -14.86
CA GLU A 162 0.85 -21.00 -16.12
C GLU A 162 1.37 -19.62 -16.60
N LEU A 163 1.83 -18.78 -15.66
CA LEU A 163 2.30 -17.42 -15.96
C LEU A 163 3.75 -17.39 -16.49
N GLU A 164 4.14 -16.31 -17.15
CA GLU A 164 5.53 -16.08 -17.52
C GLU A 164 6.41 -15.79 -16.30
N GLU A 165 7.64 -16.31 -16.28
CA GLU A 165 8.60 -15.96 -15.25
C GLU A 165 8.96 -14.45 -15.25
N PRO A 166 9.22 -13.84 -14.07
CA PRO A 166 9.65 -12.44 -13.98
C PRO A 166 10.98 -12.23 -14.69
N LYS A 167 10.98 -11.43 -15.76
CA LYS A 167 12.18 -11.06 -16.51
C LYS A 167 12.75 -9.72 -16.04
N LEU A 168 14.06 -9.54 -16.23
CA LEU A 168 14.69 -8.24 -16.02
C LEU A 168 14.17 -7.23 -17.06
N PRO A 169 13.90 -5.98 -16.66
CA PRO A 169 13.48 -4.96 -17.61
C PRO A 169 14.61 -4.69 -18.61
N ARG A 170 14.22 -4.33 -19.83
CA ARG A 170 15.18 -3.97 -20.89
C ARG A 170 16.10 -2.84 -20.41
N HIS A 171 17.40 -3.11 -20.43
CA HIS A 171 18.40 -2.09 -20.09
C HIS A 171 18.35 -0.95 -21.09
N ARG A 172 18.24 0.29 -20.60
CA ARG A 172 18.42 1.49 -21.43
C ARG A 172 19.90 1.78 -21.54
N ASN A 173 20.40 1.88 -22.76
CA ASN A 173 21.78 2.28 -23.00
C ASN A 173 21.98 3.71 -22.50
N THR A 174 23.12 3.94 -21.86
CA THR A 174 23.56 5.27 -21.48
C THR A 174 23.60 6.16 -22.73
N PRO A 175 23.11 7.41 -22.67
CA PRO A 175 23.32 8.37 -23.74
C PRO A 175 24.80 8.46 -24.12
N ARG A 176 25.09 8.44 -25.43
CA ARG A 176 26.47 8.44 -25.96
C ARG A 176 27.32 9.63 -25.47
N GLU A 177 26.68 10.71 -25.03
CA GLU A 177 27.34 11.91 -24.49
C GLU A 177 28.01 11.64 -23.13
N LEU A 178 27.40 10.81 -22.29
CA LEU A 178 27.93 10.46 -20.97
C LEU A 178 29.06 9.41 -21.06
N ASP A 179 29.05 8.55 -22.09
CA ASP A 179 30.12 7.57 -22.35
C ASP A 179 31.46 8.24 -22.72
N ARG A 180 31.45 9.52 -23.10
CA ARG A 180 32.66 10.30 -23.40
C ARG A 180 33.37 10.83 -22.15
N ILE A 181 32.72 10.78 -20.99
CA ILE A 181 33.31 11.24 -19.72
C ILE A 181 34.21 10.12 -19.18
N PRO A 182 35.52 10.37 -19.00
CA PRO A 182 36.41 9.41 -18.35
C PRO A 182 35.89 9.11 -16.94
N ASN A 183 35.78 7.82 -16.57
CA ASN A 183 35.22 7.36 -15.30
C ASN A 183 33.74 7.70 -15.08
N ALA A 184 32.94 7.84 -16.14
CA ALA A 184 31.49 7.94 -16.00
C ALA A 184 30.94 6.75 -15.16
N PRO A 185 30.13 7.00 -14.13
CA PRO A 185 29.52 5.93 -13.36
C PRO A 185 28.65 5.06 -14.28
N GLN A 186 28.95 3.77 -14.35
CA GLN A 186 28.14 2.82 -15.10
C GLN A 186 26.80 2.61 -14.39
N ASN A 187 25.73 2.47 -15.17
CA ASN A 187 24.42 2.12 -14.62
C ASN A 187 24.50 0.76 -13.91
N HIS A 188 23.97 0.70 -12.70
CA HIS A 188 23.90 -0.54 -11.93
C HIS A 188 23.13 -1.62 -12.70
N ARG A 189 23.69 -2.83 -12.76
CA ARG A 189 23.10 -4.00 -13.43
C ARG A 189 22.78 -5.07 -12.40
N PHE A 190 21.53 -5.51 -12.40
CA PHE A 190 21.11 -6.69 -11.63
C PHE A 190 21.46 -7.96 -12.41
N LEU A 191 21.94 -8.97 -11.69
CA LEU A 191 22.22 -10.29 -12.25
C LEU A 191 20.95 -11.12 -12.41
N THR A 192 20.02 -11.01 -11.46
CA THR A 192 18.78 -11.77 -11.45
C THR A 192 17.56 -10.86 -11.31
N ALA A 193 16.41 -11.30 -11.84
CA ALA A 193 15.14 -10.63 -11.61
C ALA A 193 14.78 -10.61 -10.12
N LYS A 194 15.10 -11.68 -9.38
CA LYS A 194 14.92 -11.79 -7.93
C LYS A 194 15.63 -10.64 -7.20
N ASP A 195 16.88 -10.34 -7.53
CA ASP A 195 17.63 -9.25 -6.90
C ASP A 195 17.04 -7.87 -7.19
N LYS A 196 16.58 -7.66 -8.44
CA LYS A 196 15.94 -6.41 -8.83
C LYS A 196 14.65 -6.18 -8.02
N TYR A 197 13.75 -7.18 -7.99
CA TYR A 197 12.48 -7.05 -7.27
C TYR A 197 12.67 -7.01 -5.75
N ARG A 198 13.74 -7.63 -5.23
CA ARG A 198 14.16 -7.52 -3.84
C ARG A 198 14.51 -6.08 -3.48
N LYS A 199 15.33 -5.43 -4.31
CA LYS A 199 15.67 -4.02 -4.12
C LYS A 199 14.41 -3.15 -4.16
N ASP A 200 13.55 -3.35 -5.17
CA ASP A 200 12.31 -2.59 -5.30
C ASP A 200 11.41 -2.77 -4.06
N PHE A 201 11.29 -3.99 -3.54
CA PHE A 201 10.53 -4.31 -2.34
C PHE A 201 11.03 -3.56 -1.10
N PHE A 202 12.34 -3.61 -0.83
CA PHE A 202 12.92 -2.88 0.30
C PHE A 202 12.84 -1.36 0.13
N GLU A 203 13.03 -0.85 -1.09
CA GLU A 203 12.89 0.59 -1.35
C GLU A 203 11.46 1.09 -1.07
N ILE A 204 10.44 0.27 -1.36
CA ILE A 204 9.04 0.59 -1.03
C ILE A 204 8.83 0.66 0.48
N ILE A 205 9.33 -0.35 1.21
CA ILE A 205 9.18 -0.40 2.67
C ILE A 205 9.93 0.76 3.32
N ASP A 206 11.16 1.02 2.89
CA ASP A 206 12.00 2.11 3.42
C ASP A 206 11.34 3.48 3.20
N LYS A 207 10.75 3.70 2.02
CA LYS A 207 9.97 4.90 1.75
C LYS A 207 8.76 5.01 2.66
N ILE A 208 8.00 3.94 2.87
CA ILE A 208 6.82 3.97 3.73
C ILE A 208 7.20 4.22 5.19
N ILE A 209 8.25 3.57 5.69
CA ILE A 209 8.78 3.81 7.02
C ILE A 209 9.17 5.29 7.16
N GLY A 210 9.95 5.83 6.22
CA GLY A 210 10.37 7.22 6.24
C GLY A 210 9.19 8.20 6.22
N GLU A 211 8.18 7.97 5.38
CA GLU A 211 6.98 8.82 5.31
C GLU A 211 6.13 8.75 6.58
N ILE A 212 6.00 7.56 7.20
CA ILE A 212 5.30 7.41 8.48
C ILE A 212 6.09 8.14 9.58
N GLU A 213 7.40 7.91 9.67
CA GLU A 213 8.24 8.54 10.68
C GLU A 213 8.22 10.08 10.53
N ASN A 214 8.39 10.59 9.31
CA ASN A 214 8.32 12.02 9.02
C ASN A 214 6.96 12.64 9.36
N ARG A 215 5.87 11.89 9.24
CA ARG A 215 4.51 12.40 9.52
C ARG A 215 4.19 12.41 11.01
N PHE A 216 4.62 11.39 11.75
CA PHE A 216 4.18 11.18 13.13
C PHE A 216 5.19 11.65 14.19
N TYR A 217 6.45 11.86 13.82
CA TYR A 217 7.48 12.40 14.72
C TYR A 217 7.79 13.87 14.40
N GLN A 218 6.74 14.69 14.34
CA GLN A 218 6.83 16.15 14.14
C GLN A 218 6.59 16.87 15.46
N GLU A 219 7.23 18.04 15.65
CA GLU A 219 7.09 18.85 16.86
C GLU A 219 5.62 19.20 17.18
N GLY A 220 4.79 19.44 16.16
CA GLY A 220 3.37 19.73 16.36
C GLY A 220 2.61 18.59 17.05
N ILE A 221 2.97 17.33 16.80
CA ILE A 221 2.33 16.19 17.47
C ILE A 221 2.72 16.15 18.94
N GLN A 222 3.94 16.53 19.29
CA GLN A 222 4.37 16.63 20.68
C GLN A 222 3.54 17.65 21.47
N GLN A 223 3.17 18.76 20.84
CA GLN A 223 2.28 19.75 21.46
C GLN A 223 0.89 19.16 21.71
N TYR A 224 0.33 18.39 20.76
CA TYR A 224 -0.95 17.72 20.95
C TYR A 224 -0.90 16.67 22.08
N ILE A 225 0.22 15.98 22.26
CA ILE A 225 0.42 15.09 23.42
C ILE A 225 0.38 15.91 24.71
N CYS A 226 1.05 17.06 24.78
CA CYS A 226 1.03 17.91 25.97
C CYS A 226 -0.40 18.41 26.30
N LEU A 227 -1.18 18.78 25.27
CA LEU A 227 -2.58 19.16 25.42
C LEU A 227 -3.47 17.98 25.86
N GLU A 228 -3.19 16.77 25.39
CA GLU A 228 -3.89 15.57 25.86
C GLU A 228 -3.55 15.30 27.34
N GLU A 229 -2.27 15.31 27.68
CA GLU A 229 -1.79 15.04 29.03
C GLU A 229 -2.28 16.07 30.05
N CYS A 230 -2.48 17.33 29.66
CA CYS A 230 -2.97 18.34 30.58
C CYS A 230 -4.40 18.05 31.07
N ILE A 231 -5.22 17.40 30.24
CA ILE A 231 -6.59 16.99 30.56
C ILE A 231 -6.59 15.67 31.33
N LEU A 232 -5.73 14.72 30.95
CA LEU A 232 -5.71 13.37 31.53
C LEU A 232 -4.98 13.28 32.88
N LYS A 233 -3.90 14.05 33.07
CA LYS A 233 -3.10 14.04 34.30
C LYS A 233 -3.66 15.04 35.32
N GLN A 234 -3.36 14.82 36.60
CA GLN A 234 -3.71 15.82 37.60
C GLN A 234 -2.86 17.09 37.41
N PRO A 235 -3.36 18.29 37.70
CA PRO A 235 -2.59 19.53 37.56
C PRO A 235 -1.26 19.55 38.32
N ASP A 236 -1.17 18.81 39.44
CA ASP A 236 0.07 18.65 40.21
C ASP A 236 1.15 17.80 39.51
N GLN A 237 0.78 17.08 38.46
CA GLN A 237 1.67 16.22 37.66
C GLN A 237 2.12 16.90 36.36
N TRP A 238 1.76 18.17 36.15
CA TRP A 238 2.15 18.89 34.94
C TRP A 238 3.64 19.22 34.96
N GLY A 239 4.34 18.81 33.89
CA GLY A 239 5.72 19.21 33.64
C GLY A 239 5.81 20.59 32.97
N THR A 240 7.04 21.11 32.86
CA THR A 240 7.33 22.40 32.21
C THR A 240 6.79 22.43 30.78
N ASP A 241 6.96 21.35 30.02
CA ASP A 241 6.53 21.22 28.63
C ASP A 241 5.02 21.47 28.45
N ILE A 242 4.19 21.01 29.41
CA ILE A 242 2.75 21.22 29.38
C ILE A 242 2.42 22.70 29.61
N VAL A 243 3.06 23.33 30.59
CA VAL A 243 2.82 24.75 30.93
C VAL A 243 3.27 25.66 29.79
N GLU A 244 4.42 25.37 29.18
CA GLU A 244 4.91 26.09 28.00
C GLU A 244 3.96 25.93 26.81
N THR A 245 3.46 24.73 26.57
CA THR A 245 2.46 24.48 25.51
C THR A 245 1.18 25.27 25.77
N LEU A 246 0.64 25.25 26.99
CA LEU A 246 -0.56 26.03 27.34
C LEU A 246 -0.35 27.54 27.10
N SER A 247 0.79 28.08 27.51
CA SER A 247 1.17 29.47 27.26
C SER A 247 1.24 29.78 25.77
N MET A 248 1.81 28.88 24.96
CA MET A 248 1.88 29.02 23.50
C MET A 248 0.50 29.14 22.85
N TYR A 249 -0.49 28.42 23.36
CA TYR A 249 -1.89 28.49 22.90
C TYR A 249 -2.70 29.61 23.59
N GLY A 250 -2.08 30.42 24.44
CA GLY A 250 -2.75 31.50 25.18
C GLY A 250 -3.70 31.02 26.28
N ILE A 251 -3.51 29.79 26.76
CA ILE A 251 -4.32 29.18 27.83
C ILE A 251 -3.64 29.45 29.17
N ASN A 252 -4.37 30.11 30.09
CA ASN A 252 -3.90 30.31 31.46
C ASN A 252 -3.95 28.98 32.24
N SER A 253 -2.79 28.49 32.65
CA SER A 253 -2.64 27.22 33.36
C SER A 253 -3.37 27.20 34.71
N ASN A 254 -3.42 28.31 35.43
CA ASN A 254 -4.10 28.39 36.73
C ASN A 254 -5.61 28.31 36.57
N ASP A 255 -6.16 29.00 35.56
CA ASP A 255 -7.59 28.97 35.27
C ASP A 255 -8.03 27.57 34.83
N LEU A 256 -7.25 26.92 33.96
CA LEU A 256 -7.51 25.55 33.52
C LEU A 256 -7.44 24.56 34.69
N ARG A 257 -6.46 24.71 35.58
CA ARG A 257 -6.33 23.88 36.78
C ARG A 257 -7.58 23.94 37.64
N LEU A 258 -8.07 25.16 37.94
CA LEU A 258 -9.30 25.35 38.71
C LEU A 258 -10.51 24.72 38.03
N GLN A 259 -10.63 24.89 36.71
CA GLN A 259 -11.73 24.28 35.94
C GLN A 259 -11.70 22.76 36.00
N LEU A 260 -10.53 22.13 35.87
CA LEU A 260 -10.39 20.67 35.95
C LEU A 260 -10.73 20.11 37.33
N GLU A 261 -10.45 20.85 38.41
CA GLU A 261 -10.84 20.48 39.78
C GLU A 261 -12.36 20.53 40.00
N MET A 262 -13.10 21.32 39.21
CA MET A 262 -14.56 21.41 39.29
C MET A 262 -15.30 20.22 38.64
N PHE A 263 -14.64 19.44 37.77
CA PHE A 263 -15.24 18.27 37.16
C PHE A 263 -15.01 17.02 38.03
N PRO A 264 -16.07 16.30 38.45
CA PRO A 264 -15.90 15.02 39.13
C PRO A 264 -15.24 14.03 38.18
N LYS A 265 -14.15 13.39 38.64
CA LYS A 265 -13.45 12.33 37.91
C LYS A 265 -14.20 11.02 37.93
#